data_AF-A0A100HKK6-F1
#
_entry.id   AF-A0A100HKK6-F1
#
_cell.length_a   1.000
_cell.length_b   1.000
_cell.length_c   1.000
_cell.angle_alpha   90.00
_cell.angle_beta   90.00
_cell.angle_gamma   90.00
#
_symmetry.space_group_name_H-M   'P 1'
#
loop_
_entity.id
_entity.type
_entity.pdbx_description
1 polymer ?
#
loop_
_entity_poly.entity_id
_entity_poly.type
_entity_poly.pdbx_seq_one_letter_code
_entity_poly.pdbx_strand_id
1 'polypeptide(L)'
;MKAFRAAATATVLAGMLDRPRPHQIAEATLIATLAAEITRTEPGRDARDTLTLLLSLGAAALGGVTIARSTHQPDPRGNPGAFRGGAAWYALAQLLTVTLLWRRGARPHTGHWPARAAGLLLGAGLLIRHDPGSLPVLSGYGALLNLMALLAADPRLARAHPDAARLLRRGGWMFVASDLLILVRRYLLRDRLSRALTEGVMLALYAGAQRNLTRGLMLLTRRS
;
A
#
# COMPACT_ATOMS: atom_id res chain seq x y z
N MET A 1 -19.52 3.39 -0.64
CA MET A 1 -18.87 3.62 -1.96
C MET A 1 -18.69 5.11 -2.30
N LYS A 2 -19.69 5.98 -2.14
CA LYS A 2 -19.55 7.43 -2.38
C LYS A 2 -18.48 8.09 -1.48
N ALA A 3 -18.53 7.81 -0.17
CA ALA A 3 -17.57 8.33 0.81
C ALA A 3 -16.10 7.97 0.49
N PHE A 4 -15.81 6.70 0.19
CA PHE A 4 -14.47 6.26 -0.23
C PHE A 4 -13.98 7.01 -1.47
N ARG A 5 -14.82 7.15 -2.51
CA ARG A 5 -14.45 7.86 -3.74
C ARG A 5 -14.16 9.34 -3.49
N ALA A 6 -14.96 9.98 -2.64
CA ALA A 6 -14.75 11.37 -2.25
C ALA A 6 -13.43 11.54 -1.50
N ALA A 7 -13.16 10.69 -0.50
CA ALA A 7 -11.91 10.69 0.26
C ALA A 7 -10.71 10.44 -0.65
N ALA A 8 -10.76 9.44 -1.54
CA ALA A 8 -9.69 9.16 -2.51
C ALA A 8 -9.42 10.33 -3.45
N THR A 9 -10.47 10.97 -3.97
CA THR A 9 -10.33 12.15 -4.83
C THR A 9 -9.69 13.30 -4.05
N ALA A 10 -10.13 13.54 -2.80
CA ALA A 10 -9.54 14.55 -1.93
C ALA A 10 -8.07 14.26 -1.60
N THR A 11 -7.70 13.00 -1.33
CA THR A 11 -6.30 12.58 -1.11
C THR A 11 -5.43 12.88 -2.33
N VAL A 12 -5.90 12.49 -3.52
CA VAL A 12 -5.19 12.72 -4.79
C VAL A 12 -5.01 14.22 -5.05
N LEU A 13 -6.09 15.01 -4.99
CA LEU A 13 -6.04 16.44 -5.25
C LEU A 13 -5.17 17.17 -4.22
N ALA A 14 -5.30 16.83 -2.94
CA ALA A 14 -4.48 17.44 -1.89
C ALA A 14 -2.99 17.11 -2.06
N GLY A 15 -2.65 15.89 -2.51
CA GLY A 15 -1.28 15.49 -2.81
C GLY A 15 -0.72 16.23 -4.03
N MET A 16 -1.47 16.28 -5.13
CA MET A 16 -1.07 17.02 -6.34
C MET A 16 -0.81 18.51 -6.07
N LEU A 17 -1.56 19.09 -5.12
CA LEU A 17 -1.44 20.50 -4.73
C LEU A 17 -0.40 20.74 -3.62
N ASP A 18 0.37 19.71 -3.23
CA ASP A 18 1.34 19.72 -2.14
C ASP A 18 0.75 20.31 -0.83
N ARG A 19 -0.49 19.91 -0.47
CA ARG A 19 -1.18 20.36 0.75
C ARG A 19 -1.09 19.28 1.85
N PRO A 20 -0.06 19.30 2.73
CA PRO A 20 0.23 18.19 3.63
C PRO A 20 -0.88 17.87 4.63
N ARG A 21 -1.45 18.89 5.29
CA ARG A 21 -2.53 18.67 6.28
C ARG A 21 -3.82 18.15 5.63
N PRO A 22 -4.36 18.79 4.58
CA PRO A 22 -5.51 18.25 3.85
C PRO A 22 -5.27 16.83 3.32
N HIS A 23 -4.07 16.55 2.81
CA HIS A 23 -3.70 15.23 2.32
C HIS A 23 -3.75 14.17 3.43
N GLN A 24 -3.11 14.42 4.57
CA GLN A 24 -3.11 13.51 5.72
C GLN A 24 -4.53 13.23 6.24
N ILE A 25 -5.37 14.26 6.35
CA ILE A 25 -6.77 14.12 6.79
C ILE A 25 -7.57 13.29 5.78
N ALA A 26 -7.44 13.60 4.49
CA ALA A 26 -8.15 12.89 3.44
C ALA A 26 -7.74 11.42 3.36
N GLU A 27 -6.44 11.13 3.46
CA GLU A 27 -5.91 9.75 3.46
C GLU A 27 -6.36 8.97 4.70
N ALA A 28 -6.29 9.56 5.90
CA ALA A 28 -6.82 8.93 7.11
C ALA A 28 -8.33 8.66 6.98
N THR A 29 -9.08 9.59 6.38
CA THR A 29 -10.51 9.43 6.09
C THR A 29 -10.75 8.29 5.10
N LEU A 30 -9.93 8.18 4.05
CA LEU A 30 -9.99 7.07 3.10
C LEU A 30 -9.88 5.73 3.81
N ILE A 31 -8.88 5.58 4.68
CA ILE A 31 -8.69 4.33 5.45
C ILE A 31 -9.83 4.10 6.42
N ALA A 32 -10.33 5.14 7.10
CA ALA A 32 -11.48 5.04 8.00
C ALA A 32 -12.74 4.54 7.27
N THR A 33 -12.97 4.96 6.01
CA THR A 33 -14.10 4.44 5.22
C THR A 33 -13.97 2.95 4.90
N LEU A 34 -12.75 2.44 4.74
CA LEU A 34 -12.50 1.00 4.56
C LEU A 34 -12.69 0.23 5.87
N ALA A 35 -12.19 0.77 6.99
CA ALA A 35 -12.41 0.21 8.32
C ALA A 35 -13.91 0.11 8.65
N ALA A 36 -14.69 1.14 8.33
CA ALA A 36 -16.15 1.11 8.49
C ALA A 36 -16.83 0.08 7.57
N GLU A 37 -16.30 -0.17 6.37
CA GLU A 37 -16.82 -1.22 5.48
C GLU A 37 -16.59 -2.62 6.08
N ILE A 38 -15.44 -2.84 6.70
CA ILE A 38 -15.10 -4.08 7.41
C ILE A 38 -16.08 -4.32 8.56
N THR A 39 -16.31 -3.34 9.44
CA THR A 39 -17.15 -3.51 10.63
C THR A 39 -18.64 -3.65 10.31
N ARG A 40 -19.12 -3.00 9.24
CA ARG A 40 -20.52 -3.12 8.83
C ARG A 40 -20.86 -4.43 8.13
N THR A 41 -19.86 -5.09 7.53
CA THR A 41 -20.05 -6.33 6.76
C THR A 41 -19.66 -7.57 7.57
N GLU A 42 -19.81 -7.50 8.91
CA GLU A 42 -19.30 -8.47 9.88
C GLU A 42 -20.01 -9.84 10.01
N PRO A 43 -21.26 -10.10 9.58
CA PRO A 43 -21.87 -11.38 9.92
C PRO A 43 -21.10 -12.54 9.26
N GLY A 44 -20.48 -13.39 10.08
CA GLY A 44 -19.80 -14.62 9.65
C GLY A 44 -18.28 -14.53 9.41
N ARG A 45 -17.57 -13.50 9.87
CA ARG A 45 -16.09 -13.48 9.84
C ARG A 45 -15.45 -13.95 11.15
N ASP A 46 -14.25 -14.49 11.06
CA ASP A 46 -13.47 -14.80 12.27
C ASP A 46 -12.96 -13.51 12.92
N ALA A 47 -13.18 -13.36 14.23
CA ALA A 47 -12.81 -12.15 14.98
C ALA A 47 -11.31 -11.83 14.90
N ARG A 48 -10.44 -12.86 14.89
CA ARG A 48 -8.99 -12.66 14.79
C ARG A 48 -8.61 -12.11 13.42
N ASP A 49 -9.30 -12.52 12.37
CA ASP A 49 -9.03 -12.07 11.01
C ASP A 49 -9.54 -10.66 10.79
N THR A 50 -10.71 -10.33 11.33
CA THR A 50 -11.20 -8.94 11.37
C THR A 50 -10.25 -8.03 12.12
N LEU A 51 -9.78 -8.43 13.31
CA LEU A 51 -8.81 -7.66 14.08
C LEU A 51 -7.51 -7.46 13.30
N THR A 52 -6.96 -8.52 12.70
CA THR A 52 -5.74 -8.46 11.89
C THR A 52 -5.90 -7.50 10.71
N LEU A 53 -7.05 -7.52 10.04
CA LEU A 53 -7.34 -6.64 8.91
C LEU A 53 -7.46 -5.17 9.34
N LEU A 54 -8.13 -4.89 10.46
CA LEU A 54 -8.23 -3.54 11.03
C LEU A 54 -6.87 -3.01 11.49
N LEU A 55 -6.05 -3.85 12.12
CA LEU A 55 -4.69 -3.48 12.52
C LEU A 55 -3.81 -3.20 11.30
N SER A 56 -3.94 -3.98 10.23
CA SER A 56 -3.22 -3.73 8.97
C SER A 56 -3.59 -2.37 8.38
N LEU A 57 -4.89 -2.04 8.33
CA LEU A 57 -5.35 -0.72 7.89
C LEU A 57 -4.89 0.41 8.82
N GLY A 58 -4.95 0.22 10.13
CA GLY A 58 -4.45 1.18 11.11
C GLY A 58 -2.96 1.48 10.92
N ALA A 59 -2.15 0.44 10.74
CA ALA A 59 -0.74 0.58 10.42
C ALA A 59 -0.52 1.32 9.09
N ALA A 60 -1.31 1.02 8.05
CA ALA A 60 -1.24 1.74 6.78
C ALA A 60 -1.60 3.24 6.91
N ALA A 61 -2.62 3.58 7.71
CA ALA A 61 -2.98 4.97 7.98
C ALA A 61 -1.86 5.73 8.70
N LEU A 62 -1.23 5.10 9.70
CA LEU A 62 -0.08 5.67 10.41
C LEU A 62 1.12 5.83 9.47
N GLY A 63 1.32 4.88 8.55
CA GLY A 63 2.32 4.95 7.49
C GLY A 63 2.12 6.18 6.60
N GLY A 64 0.92 6.38 6.09
CA GLY A 64 0.55 7.52 5.24
C GLY A 64 0.75 8.87 5.93
N VAL A 65 0.24 9.01 7.16
CA VAL A 65 0.39 10.24 7.96
C VAL A 65 1.87 10.55 8.24
N THR A 66 2.67 9.52 8.51
CA THR A 66 4.10 9.69 8.80
C THR A 66 4.89 10.01 7.55
N ILE A 67 4.68 9.27 6.44
CA ILE A 67 5.42 9.46 5.20
C ILE A 67 5.10 10.81 4.55
N ALA A 68 3.86 11.30 4.67
CA ALA A 68 3.44 12.60 4.18
C ALA A 68 4.27 13.76 4.73
N ARG A 69 4.81 13.63 5.95
CA ARG A 69 5.72 14.62 6.56
C ARG A 69 7.05 14.73 5.83
N SER A 70 7.42 13.73 5.01
CA SER A 70 8.63 13.70 4.19
C SER A 70 8.37 13.97 2.71
N THR A 71 7.19 13.62 2.17
CA THR A 71 6.91 13.68 0.72
C THR A 71 6.33 15.02 0.26
N HIS A 72 5.81 15.82 1.18
CA HIS A 72 5.19 17.14 0.93
C HIS A 72 6.07 18.30 1.40
N GLN A 73 7.39 18.10 1.40
CA GLN A 73 8.37 19.16 1.68
C GLN A 73 8.90 19.78 0.39
N PRO A 74 9.39 21.04 0.43
CA PRO A 74 10.05 21.69 -0.71
C PRO A 74 11.23 20.85 -1.22
N ASP A 75 12.08 20.37 -0.30
CA ASP A 75 13.08 19.35 -0.58
C ASP A 75 12.44 17.95 -0.43
N PRO A 76 12.29 17.19 -1.52
CA PRO A 76 11.76 15.82 -1.45
C PRO A 76 12.61 14.89 -0.60
N ARG A 77 13.88 15.19 -0.39
CA ARG A 77 14.80 14.40 0.45
C ARG A 77 14.81 14.88 1.90
N GLY A 78 14.09 15.97 2.19
CA GLY A 78 13.87 16.47 3.54
C GLY A 78 13.23 15.40 4.43
N ASN A 79 13.69 15.37 5.68
CA ASN A 79 13.20 14.46 6.73
C ASN A 79 13.23 12.95 6.36
N PRO A 80 14.42 12.36 6.14
CA PRO A 80 14.56 10.92 5.92
C PRO A 80 14.11 10.07 7.12
N GLY A 81 14.02 10.66 8.31
CA GLY A 81 13.45 10.00 9.50
C GLY A 81 11.97 9.67 9.33
N ALA A 82 11.16 10.64 8.91
CA ALA A 82 9.75 10.42 8.63
C ALA A 82 9.53 9.46 7.44
N PHE A 83 10.41 9.48 6.44
CA PHE A 83 10.34 8.55 5.32
C PHE A 83 10.55 7.09 5.78
N ARG A 84 11.60 6.84 6.57
CA ARG A 84 11.87 5.53 7.19
C ARG A 84 10.78 5.11 8.17
N GLY A 85 10.27 6.04 8.98
CA GLY A 85 9.17 5.77 9.91
C GLY A 85 7.88 5.37 9.21
N GLY A 86 7.53 6.05 8.11
CA GLY A 86 6.40 5.67 7.26
C GLY A 86 6.58 4.27 6.66
N ALA A 87 7.76 3.99 6.11
CA ALA A 87 8.09 2.67 5.57
C ALA A 87 8.01 1.55 6.64
N ALA A 88 8.40 1.82 7.89
CA ALA A 88 8.28 0.85 8.97
C ALA A 88 6.81 0.53 9.32
N TRP A 89 5.93 1.54 9.36
CA TRP A 89 4.49 1.33 9.54
C TRP A 89 3.87 0.54 8.38
N TYR A 90 4.25 0.85 7.14
CA TYR A 90 3.81 0.06 5.99
C TYR A 90 4.36 -1.37 6.04
N ALA A 91 5.60 -1.59 6.49
CA ALA A 91 6.14 -2.94 6.70
C ALA A 91 5.29 -3.75 7.69
N LEU A 92 4.84 -3.14 8.79
CA LEU A 92 3.92 -3.78 9.72
C LEU A 92 2.58 -4.11 9.04
N ALA A 93 2.01 -3.19 8.26
CA ALA A 93 0.78 -3.45 7.51
C ALA A 93 0.94 -4.62 6.52
N GLN A 94 2.07 -4.68 5.80
CA GLN A 94 2.37 -5.78 4.88
C GLN A 94 2.56 -7.09 5.63
N LEU A 95 3.23 -7.09 6.78
CA LEU A 95 3.42 -8.29 7.61
C LEU A 95 2.08 -8.86 8.10
N LEU A 96 1.18 -8.00 8.59
CA LEU A 96 -0.16 -8.41 9.02
C LEU A 96 -0.96 -8.98 7.85
N THR A 97 -0.86 -8.36 6.68
CA THR A 97 -1.53 -8.81 5.45
C THR A 97 -0.98 -10.15 4.96
N VAL A 98 0.35 -10.31 4.94
CA VAL A 98 1.05 -11.57 4.63
C VAL A 98 0.59 -12.67 5.58
N THR A 99 0.54 -12.38 6.89
CA THR A 99 0.11 -13.33 7.92
C THR A 99 -1.32 -13.81 7.66
N LEU A 100 -2.22 -12.89 7.32
CA LEU A 100 -3.62 -13.22 7.02
C LEU A 100 -3.75 -14.07 5.74
N LEU A 101 -3.07 -13.68 4.66
CA LEU A 101 -3.03 -14.45 3.40
C LEU A 101 -2.48 -15.85 3.62
N TRP A 102 -1.39 -15.98 4.38
CA TRP A 102 -0.78 -17.26 4.71
C TRP A 102 -1.71 -18.16 5.52
N ARG A 103 -2.39 -17.61 6.53
CA ARG A 103 -3.38 -18.35 7.33
C ARG A 103 -4.57 -18.82 6.49
N ARG A 104 -4.93 -18.06 5.45
CA ARG A 104 -5.99 -18.40 4.48
C ARG A 104 -5.51 -19.22 3.28
N GLY A 105 -4.35 -19.87 3.41
CA GLY A 105 -3.89 -20.91 2.47
C GLY A 105 -3.05 -20.39 1.31
N ALA A 106 -2.80 -19.08 1.21
CA ALA A 106 -1.89 -18.54 0.21
C ALA A 106 -0.46 -19.03 0.46
N ARG A 107 0.26 -19.40 -0.60
CA ARG A 107 1.66 -19.83 -0.50
C ARG A 107 2.53 -19.14 -1.55
N PRO A 108 3.83 -18.95 -1.26
CA PRO A 108 4.76 -18.45 -2.26
C PRO A 108 4.77 -19.35 -3.50
N HIS A 109 4.92 -18.74 -4.66
CA HIS A 109 4.97 -19.43 -5.95
C HIS A 109 5.98 -18.75 -6.88
N THR A 110 6.31 -19.39 -7.99
CA THR A 110 7.31 -18.85 -8.94
C THR A 110 6.72 -17.93 -10.01
N GLY A 111 5.38 -17.96 -10.19
CA GLY A 111 4.70 -17.10 -11.16
C GLY A 111 5.01 -15.60 -10.98
N HIS A 112 5.40 -14.94 -12.08
CA HIS A 112 5.71 -13.49 -12.16
C HIS A 112 6.93 -13.02 -11.36
N TRP A 113 7.81 -13.94 -10.93
CA TRP A 113 9.07 -13.59 -10.26
C TRP A 113 9.94 -12.58 -11.03
N PRO A 114 10.11 -12.66 -12.37
CA PRO A 114 10.97 -11.72 -13.09
C PRO A 114 10.53 -10.26 -12.97
N ALA A 115 9.23 -9.98 -13.08
CA ALA A 115 8.69 -8.63 -12.96
C ALA A 115 8.82 -8.08 -11.51
N ARG A 116 8.70 -8.97 -10.51
CA ARG A 116 8.89 -8.62 -9.09
C ARG A 116 10.35 -8.31 -8.77
N ALA A 117 11.25 -9.14 -9.28
CA ALA A 117 12.69 -8.94 -9.16
C ALA A 117 13.12 -7.63 -9.82
N ALA A 118 12.60 -7.31 -11.00
CA ALA A 118 12.86 -6.04 -11.67
C ALA A 118 12.43 -4.84 -10.80
N GLY A 119 11.23 -4.88 -10.21
CA GLY A 119 10.76 -3.82 -9.30
C GLY A 119 11.65 -3.65 -8.06
N LEU A 120 12.05 -4.75 -7.42
CA LEU A 120 12.97 -4.75 -6.28
C LEU A 120 14.34 -4.18 -6.63
N LEU A 121 14.92 -4.62 -7.76
CA LEU A 121 16.23 -4.17 -8.22
C LEU A 121 16.21 -2.67 -8.58
N LEU A 122 15.15 -2.21 -9.24
CA LEU A 122 14.97 -0.78 -9.54
C LEU A 122 14.86 0.05 -8.25
N GLY A 123 14.05 -0.38 -7.29
CA GLY A 123 13.92 0.30 -6.00
C GLY A 123 15.24 0.33 -5.22
N ALA A 124 15.92 -0.81 -5.13
CA ALA A 124 17.22 -0.93 -4.47
C ALA A 124 18.28 -0.06 -5.15
N GLY A 125 18.35 -0.05 -6.48
CA GLY A 125 19.28 0.78 -7.25
C GLY A 125 19.07 2.28 -7.00
N LEU A 126 17.82 2.74 -6.94
CA LEU A 126 17.49 4.13 -6.59
C LEU A 126 17.95 4.47 -5.16
N LEU A 127 17.75 3.57 -4.20
CA LEU A 127 18.16 3.77 -2.81
C LEU A 127 19.67 3.77 -2.65
N ILE A 128 20.38 2.81 -3.25
CA ILE A 128 21.85 2.76 -3.23
C ILE A 128 22.43 4.08 -3.75
N ARG A 129 21.86 4.61 -4.84
CA ARG A 129 22.37 5.81 -5.48
C ARG A 129 22.00 7.11 -4.77
N HIS A 130 20.84 7.19 -4.13
CA HIS A 130 20.29 8.46 -3.65
C HIS A 130 20.03 8.54 -2.15
N ASP A 131 19.93 7.41 -1.45
CA ASP A 131 19.58 7.35 -0.03
C ASP A 131 20.04 6.00 0.61
N PRO A 132 21.36 5.73 0.62
CA PRO A 132 21.87 4.45 1.12
C PRO A 132 21.58 4.24 2.61
N GLY A 133 21.45 5.32 3.40
CA GLY A 133 21.10 5.25 4.82
C GLY A 133 19.68 4.75 5.09
N SER A 134 18.78 4.84 4.11
CA SER A 134 17.41 4.30 4.21
C SER A 134 17.30 2.87 3.67
N LEU A 135 18.36 2.35 3.03
CA LEU A 135 18.36 1.05 2.37
C LEU A 135 17.92 -0.11 3.27
N PRO A 136 18.39 -0.26 4.53
CA PRO A 136 18.00 -1.41 5.35
C PRO A 136 16.48 -1.46 5.63
N VAL A 137 15.90 -0.32 6.03
CA VAL A 137 14.47 -0.22 6.35
C VAL A 137 13.62 -0.40 5.09
N LEU A 138 13.98 0.28 4.01
CA LEU A 138 13.18 0.27 2.79
C LEU A 138 13.32 -1.03 2.00
N SER A 139 14.48 -1.69 2.06
CA SER A 139 14.64 -3.01 1.46
C SER A 139 13.84 -4.06 2.23
N GLY A 140 13.85 -4.02 3.56
CA GLY A 140 13.02 -4.90 4.38
C GLY A 140 11.52 -4.71 4.10
N TYR A 141 11.08 -3.45 4.04
CA TYR A 141 9.72 -3.11 3.63
C TYR A 141 9.40 -3.58 2.20
N GLY A 142 10.26 -3.28 1.22
CA GLY A 142 10.07 -3.67 -0.19
C GLY A 142 10.01 -5.18 -0.38
N ALA A 143 10.78 -5.94 0.39
CA ALA A 143 10.73 -7.41 0.41
C ALA A 143 9.38 -7.92 0.94
N LEU A 144 8.88 -7.36 2.05
CA LEU A 144 7.57 -7.68 2.59
C LEU A 144 6.43 -7.33 1.63
N LEU A 145 6.50 -6.16 0.97
CA LEU A 145 5.53 -5.75 -0.04
C LEU A 145 5.50 -6.73 -1.22
N ASN A 146 6.67 -7.18 -1.70
CA ASN A 146 6.76 -8.16 -2.77
C ASN A 146 6.24 -9.54 -2.35
N LEU A 147 6.51 -9.96 -1.11
CA LEU A 147 5.95 -11.18 -0.54
C LEU A 147 4.41 -11.09 -0.45
N MET A 148 3.87 -9.97 0.02
CA MET A 148 2.42 -9.73 0.04
C MET A 148 1.83 -9.86 -1.36
N ALA A 149 2.41 -9.14 -2.33
CA ALA A 149 1.96 -9.19 -3.71
C ALA A 149 2.05 -10.60 -4.31
N LEU A 150 3.06 -11.38 -3.91
CA LEU A 150 3.22 -12.78 -4.29
C LEU A 150 2.10 -13.66 -3.75
N LEU A 151 1.86 -13.62 -2.45
CA LEU A 151 0.78 -14.38 -1.83
C LEU A 151 -0.59 -13.96 -2.36
N ALA A 152 -0.81 -12.66 -2.60
CA ALA A 152 -2.04 -12.11 -3.15
C ALA A 152 -2.32 -12.59 -4.60
N ALA A 153 -1.30 -13.07 -5.31
CA ALA A 153 -1.40 -13.57 -6.68
C ALA A 153 -1.41 -15.10 -6.77
N ASP A 154 -1.50 -15.82 -5.64
CA ASP A 154 -1.42 -17.28 -5.60
C ASP A 154 -2.52 -17.95 -6.43
N PRO A 155 -2.17 -18.81 -7.42
CA PRO A 155 -3.12 -19.60 -8.20
C PRO A 155 -4.06 -20.48 -7.36
N ARG A 156 -3.66 -20.88 -6.14
CA ARG A 156 -4.53 -21.65 -5.23
C ARG A 156 -5.72 -20.81 -4.77
N LEU A 157 -5.49 -19.53 -4.46
CA LEU A 157 -6.57 -18.60 -4.13
C LEU A 157 -7.50 -18.39 -5.33
N ALA A 158 -6.96 -18.32 -6.55
CA ALA A 158 -7.77 -18.16 -7.75
C ALA A 158 -8.73 -19.33 -8.01
N ARG A 159 -8.35 -20.54 -7.59
CA ARG A 159 -9.22 -21.74 -7.67
C ARG A 159 -10.26 -21.79 -6.56
N ALA A 160 -9.87 -21.50 -5.32
CA ALA A 160 -10.77 -21.60 -4.16
C ALA A 160 -11.71 -20.40 -4.01
N HIS A 161 -11.23 -19.18 -4.30
CA HIS A 161 -11.92 -17.92 -4.09
C HIS A 161 -11.67 -16.95 -5.25
N PRO A 162 -12.23 -17.22 -6.45
CA PRO A 162 -11.87 -16.51 -7.69
C PRO A 162 -12.06 -14.99 -7.59
N ASP A 163 -13.14 -14.53 -6.95
CA ASP A 163 -13.40 -13.10 -6.81
C ASP A 163 -12.48 -12.41 -5.80
N ALA A 164 -12.16 -13.07 -4.69
CA ALA A 164 -11.18 -12.58 -3.73
C ALA A 164 -9.80 -12.47 -4.41
N ALA A 165 -9.36 -13.53 -5.08
CA ALA A 165 -8.07 -13.59 -5.76
C ALA A 165 -7.92 -12.53 -6.86
N ARG A 166 -8.99 -12.25 -7.61
CA ARG A 166 -8.99 -11.20 -8.65
C ARG A 166 -8.70 -9.82 -8.05
N LEU A 167 -9.34 -9.50 -6.93
CA LEU A 167 -9.15 -8.23 -6.22
C LEU A 167 -7.76 -8.18 -5.57
N LEU A 168 -7.35 -9.23 -4.87
CA LEU A 168 -6.04 -9.32 -4.23
C LEU A 168 -4.89 -9.13 -5.23
N ARG A 169 -4.94 -9.83 -6.37
CA ARG A 169 -3.93 -9.70 -7.43
C ARG A 169 -3.85 -8.27 -7.99
N ARG A 170 -4.99 -7.64 -8.27
CA ARG A 170 -5.05 -6.25 -8.75
C ARG A 170 -4.49 -5.30 -7.70
N GLY A 171 -4.91 -5.46 -6.45
CA GLY A 171 -4.46 -4.63 -5.34
C GLY A 171 -2.96 -4.72 -5.09
N GLY A 172 -2.40 -5.94 -5.11
CA GLY A 172 -0.96 -6.16 -4.94
C GLY A 172 -0.12 -5.48 -6.03
N TRP A 173 -0.53 -5.57 -7.30
CA TRP A 173 0.16 -4.87 -8.40
C TRP A 173 0.07 -3.36 -8.30
N MET A 174 -1.12 -2.82 -7.97
CA MET A 174 -1.31 -1.38 -7.78
C MET A 174 -0.45 -0.85 -6.64
N PHE A 175 -0.29 -1.61 -5.55
CA PHE A 175 0.52 -1.21 -4.41
C PHE A 175 2.00 -1.13 -4.80
N VAL A 176 2.54 -2.19 -5.43
CA VAL A 176 3.94 -2.22 -5.90
C VAL A 176 4.21 -1.07 -6.88
N ALA A 177 3.29 -0.80 -7.81
CA ALA A 177 3.43 0.29 -8.75
C ALA A 177 3.41 1.67 -8.07
N SER A 178 2.49 1.89 -7.12
CA SER A 178 2.43 3.11 -6.31
C SER A 178 3.75 3.36 -5.58
N ASP A 179 4.29 2.33 -4.94
CA ASP A 179 5.54 2.43 -4.19
C ASP A 179 6.75 2.77 -5.04
N LEU A 180 6.85 2.17 -6.24
CA LEU A 180 7.91 2.53 -7.16
C LEU A 180 7.80 3.99 -7.61
N LEU A 181 6.57 4.48 -7.83
CA LEU A 181 6.33 5.88 -8.18
C LEU A 181 6.69 6.84 -7.04
N ILE A 182 6.56 6.45 -5.77
CA ILE A 182 7.08 7.23 -4.63
C ILE A 182 8.59 7.47 -4.80
N LEU A 183 9.36 6.43 -5.14
CA LEU A 183 10.81 6.54 -5.32
C LEU A 183 11.17 7.35 -6.55
N VAL A 184 10.47 7.14 -7.67
CA VAL A 184 10.67 7.91 -8.92
C VAL A 184 10.40 9.40 -8.67
N ARG A 185 9.27 9.74 -8.04
CA ARG A 185 8.94 11.13 -7.68
C ARG A 185 9.99 11.74 -6.77
N ARG A 186 10.43 11.01 -5.74
CA ARG A 186 11.38 11.50 -4.72
C ARG A 186 12.78 11.73 -5.31
N TYR A 187 13.27 10.81 -6.15
CA TYR A 187 14.67 10.80 -6.54
C TYR A 187 14.95 11.29 -7.96
N LEU A 188 14.03 11.09 -8.90
CA LEU A 188 14.26 11.37 -10.32
C LEU A 188 13.56 12.64 -10.81
N LEU A 189 12.38 12.97 -10.28
CA LEU A 189 11.60 14.11 -10.75
C LEU A 189 11.98 15.41 -10.01
N ARG A 190 12.12 16.50 -10.78
CA ARG A 190 12.46 17.84 -10.28
C ARG A 190 11.40 18.88 -10.62
N ASP A 191 10.87 18.79 -11.83
CA ASP A 191 9.81 19.67 -12.32
C ASP A 191 8.51 19.52 -11.49
N ARG A 192 7.85 20.65 -11.26
CA ARG A 192 6.67 20.74 -10.40
C ARG A 192 5.47 20.00 -11.00
N LEU A 193 5.23 20.16 -12.30
CA LEU A 193 4.09 19.53 -12.97
C LEU A 193 4.26 18.01 -13.00
N SER A 194 5.44 17.55 -13.39
CA SER A 194 5.78 16.12 -13.44
C SER A 194 5.63 15.47 -12.06
N ARG A 195 6.14 16.11 -11.01
CA ARG A 195 5.98 15.67 -9.62
C ARG A 195 4.51 15.60 -9.20
N ALA A 196 3.71 16.60 -9.54
CA ALA A 196 2.29 16.64 -9.20
C ALA A 196 1.51 15.54 -9.93
N LEU A 197 1.73 15.34 -11.23
CA LEU A 197 1.06 14.29 -12.01
C LEU A 197 1.44 12.89 -11.51
N THR A 198 2.74 12.65 -11.25
CA THR A 198 3.20 11.38 -10.68
C THR A 198 2.61 11.13 -9.29
N GLU A 199 2.55 12.15 -8.43
CA GLU A 199 1.87 12.07 -7.12
C GLU A 199 0.40 11.69 -7.29
N GLY A 200 -0.30 12.31 -8.25
CA GLY A 200 -1.70 12.00 -8.52
C GLY A 200 -1.93 10.55 -8.95
N VAL A 201 -1.11 10.05 -9.88
CA VAL A 201 -1.17 8.65 -10.34
C VAL A 201 -0.81 7.68 -9.21
N MET A 202 0.24 7.97 -8.47
CA MET A 202 0.69 7.20 -7.30
C MET A 202 -0.44 7.08 -6.27
N LEU A 203 -1.07 8.19 -5.87
CA LEU A 203 -2.15 8.18 -4.88
C LEU A 203 -3.42 7.50 -5.39
N ALA A 204 -3.72 7.62 -6.69
CA ALA A 204 -4.83 6.90 -7.29
C ALA A 204 -4.59 5.37 -7.27
N LEU A 205 -3.36 4.94 -7.58
CA LEU A 205 -2.95 3.53 -7.47
C LEU A 205 -2.99 3.06 -6.02
N TYR A 206 -2.50 3.84 -5.07
CA TYR A 206 -2.58 3.54 -3.65
C TYR A 206 -4.02 3.36 -3.16
N ALA A 207 -4.91 4.30 -3.48
CA ALA A 207 -6.33 4.20 -3.13
C ALA A 207 -6.97 2.96 -3.77
N GLY A 208 -6.66 2.69 -5.04
CA GLY A 208 -7.07 1.47 -5.73
C GLY A 208 -6.56 0.21 -5.04
N ALA A 209 -5.29 0.20 -4.65
CA ALA A 209 -4.64 -0.91 -3.97
C ALA A 209 -5.32 -1.23 -2.65
N GLN A 210 -5.46 -0.22 -1.77
CA GLN A 210 -6.12 -0.36 -0.47
C GLN A 210 -7.52 -0.93 -0.62
N ARG A 211 -8.33 -0.37 -1.52
CA ARG A 211 -9.70 -0.86 -1.74
C ARG A 211 -9.74 -2.31 -2.23
N ASN A 212 -8.91 -2.66 -3.22
CA ASN A 212 -8.91 -4.00 -3.79
C ASN A 212 -8.39 -5.03 -2.78
N LEU A 213 -7.30 -4.72 -2.06
CA LEU A 213 -6.75 -5.59 -1.02
C LEU A 213 -7.75 -5.78 0.12
N THR A 214 -8.31 -4.70 0.68
CA THR A 214 -9.28 -4.80 1.78
C THR A 214 -10.48 -5.66 1.39
N ARG A 215 -11.09 -5.39 0.23
CA ARG A 215 -12.26 -6.16 -0.23
C ARG A 215 -11.91 -7.61 -0.56
N GLY A 216 -10.75 -7.85 -1.18
CA GLY A 216 -10.26 -9.20 -1.45
C GLY A 216 -10.08 -9.99 -0.15
N LEU A 217 -9.46 -9.38 0.87
CA LEU A 217 -9.29 -9.99 2.19
C LEU A 217 -10.62 -10.21 2.91
N MET A 218 -11.56 -9.27 2.83
CA MET A 218 -12.90 -9.44 3.40
C MET A 218 -13.63 -10.64 2.79
N LEU A 219 -13.53 -10.84 1.46
CA LEU A 219 -14.12 -12.00 0.80
C LEU A 219 -13.41 -13.30 1.18
N LEU A 220 -12.08 -13.29 1.23
CA LEU A 220 -11.25 -14.44 1.59
C LEU A 220 -11.48 -14.90 3.04
N THR A 221 -11.86 -13.98 3.93
CA THR A 221 -11.98 -14.26 5.36
C THR A 221 -13.39 -14.59 5.83
N ARG A 222 -14.40 -14.56 4.94
CA ARG A 222 -15.74 -15.06 5.25
C ARG A 222 -15.67 -16.53 5.65
N ARG A 223 -16.43 -16.92 6.68
CA ARG A 223 -16.62 -18.34 7.00
C ARG A 223 -17.42 -18.97 5.85
N SER A 224 -16.85 -20.03 5.29
CA SER A 224 -17.54 -20.98 4.41
C SER A 224 -18.44 -21.89 5.22
#